data_AF-A0A8S3XZG1-F1
#
_entry.id   AF-A0A8S3XZG1-F1
#
_cell.length_a   1.000
_cell.length_b   1.000
_cell.length_c   1.000
_cell.angle_alpha   90.00
_cell.angle_beta   90.00
_cell.angle_gamma   90.00
#
_symmetry.space_group_name_H-M   'P 1'
#
loop_
_entity.id
_entity.type
_entity.pdbx_description
1 polymer ?
#
loop_
_entity_poly.entity_id
_entity_poly.type
_entity_poly.pdbx_seq_one_letter_code
_entity_poly.pdbx_strand_id
1 'polypeptide(L)'
;MSKTPTKTPESCQQFYPKDLLSPNKDSTGLAKTIFTHITNIHSFLNKWIKVCEKGTKIVKSISALRLYEYNSDFYPHQLTTLTQDLLEASSALRDVVEGVQILNDQLQVLAKLQPTDLPIINTWSASHISSQVSTLYLSMEKEYRLKKVITENIAHCRDENLIEVYASAWEFSVYLNMESNSYLFAEVGLSGII
;
A
#
# COMPACT_ATOMS: atom_id res chain seq x y z
N MET A 1 7.13 69.43 -3.83
CA MET A 1 8.19 68.63 -4.49
C MET A 1 7.79 67.17 -4.42
N SER A 2 7.26 66.62 -5.52
CA SER A 2 6.84 65.21 -5.59
C SER A 2 7.83 64.48 -6.49
N LYS A 3 8.58 63.52 -5.92
CA LYS A 3 9.54 62.69 -6.66
C LYS A 3 8.86 61.37 -7.00
N THR A 4 8.51 61.17 -8.27
CA THR A 4 8.09 59.88 -8.81
C THR A 4 9.33 58.98 -9.00
N PRO A 5 9.29 57.68 -8.67
CA PRO A 5 10.44 56.80 -8.85
C PRO A 5 10.65 56.48 -10.33
N THR A 6 11.89 56.63 -10.80
CA THR A 6 12.33 56.24 -12.14
C THR A 6 12.48 54.72 -12.19
N LYS A 7 11.84 54.05 -13.16
CA LYS A 7 11.96 52.60 -13.38
C LYS A 7 13.40 52.26 -13.80
N THR A 8 14.08 51.43 -13.01
CA THR A 8 15.27 50.68 -13.42
C THR A 8 14.87 49.52 -14.35
N PRO A 9 15.64 49.22 -15.41
CA PRO A 9 15.29 48.20 -16.41
C PRO A 9 15.85 46.83 -16.02
N GLU A 10 15.64 46.37 -14.79
CA GLU A 10 16.11 45.06 -14.36
C GLU A 10 14.98 44.27 -13.71
N SER A 11 14.69 43.11 -14.31
CA SER A 11 13.80 42.06 -13.80
C SER A 11 12.30 42.39 -13.80
N CYS A 12 11.75 42.72 -14.97
CA CYS A 12 10.42 42.19 -15.29
C CYS A 12 10.55 40.66 -15.33
N GLN A 13 10.31 39.98 -14.22
CA GLN A 13 9.95 38.57 -14.24
C GLN A 13 8.60 38.49 -14.95
N GLN A 14 8.65 38.51 -16.28
CA GLN A 14 7.52 38.14 -17.11
C GLN A 14 7.17 36.71 -16.69
N PHE A 15 6.06 36.60 -15.98
CA PHE A 15 5.34 35.36 -15.83
C PHE A 15 4.85 34.99 -17.23
N TYR A 16 5.71 34.34 -18.01
CA TYR A 16 5.24 33.58 -19.15
C TYR A 16 4.49 32.40 -18.53
N PRO A 17 3.18 32.25 -18.76
CA PRO A 17 2.57 30.94 -18.59
C PRO A 17 3.47 30.00 -19.40
N LYS A 18 4.13 29.04 -18.75
CA LYS A 18 4.74 27.95 -19.50
C LYS A 18 3.60 27.36 -20.29
N ASP A 19 3.67 27.50 -21.62
CA ASP A 19 2.68 26.95 -22.52
C ASP A 19 2.43 25.52 -22.06
N LEU A 20 1.19 25.25 -21.66
CA LEU A 20 0.75 23.89 -21.33
C LEU A 20 1.10 23.06 -22.57
N LEU A 21 2.10 22.19 -22.44
CA LEU A 21 2.55 21.35 -23.53
C LEU A 21 1.32 20.63 -24.08
N SER A 22 1.09 20.82 -25.38
CA SER A 22 0.01 20.17 -26.11
C SER A 22 -0.04 18.68 -25.74
N PRO A 23 -1.22 18.09 -25.42
CA PRO A 23 -1.34 16.73 -24.86
C PRO A 23 -0.82 15.59 -25.75
N ASN A 24 -0.37 15.89 -26.96
CA ASN A 24 -0.08 14.93 -28.02
C ASN A 24 1.38 15.02 -28.46
N LYS A 25 2.24 14.25 -27.80
CA LYS A 25 3.34 13.45 -28.39
C LYS A 25 4.00 12.67 -27.25
N ASP A 26 3.75 11.37 -27.19
CA ASP A 26 4.36 10.34 -26.33
C ASP A 26 4.08 10.36 -24.81
N SER A 27 3.80 11.52 -24.19
CA SER A 27 3.49 11.58 -22.74
C SER A 27 2.18 10.87 -22.36
N THR A 28 1.22 10.81 -23.28
CA THR A 28 -0.12 10.23 -23.03
C THR A 28 -0.06 8.73 -22.80
N GLY A 29 0.84 8.01 -23.48
CA GLY A 29 0.94 6.54 -23.37
C GLY A 29 1.50 6.12 -22.03
N LEU A 30 2.58 6.77 -21.60
CA LEU A 30 3.20 6.51 -20.32
C LEU A 30 2.31 6.93 -19.14
N ALA A 31 1.68 8.10 -19.21
CA ALA A 31 0.72 8.55 -18.19
C ALA A 31 -0.42 7.53 -18.01
N LYS A 32 -0.98 7.00 -19.12
CA LYS A 32 -2.00 5.95 -19.09
C LYS A 32 -1.50 4.66 -18.44
N THR A 33 -0.29 4.22 -18.76
CA THR A 33 0.30 3.02 -18.15
C THR A 33 0.50 3.18 -16.65
N ILE A 34 1.09 4.30 -16.21
CA ILE A 34 1.29 4.60 -14.78
C ILE A 34 -0.07 4.67 -14.06
N PHE A 35 -1.05 5.37 -14.63
CA PHE A 35 -2.40 5.44 -14.08
C PHE A 35 -3.03 4.04 -13.92
N THR A 36 -2.87 3.18 -14.93
CA THR A 36 -3.36 1.80 -14.91
C THR A 36 -2.68 1.00 -13.79
N HIS A 37 -1.36 1.13 -13.63
CA HIS A 37 -0.63 0.47 -12.55
C HIS A 37 -1.08 0.95 -11.17
N ILE A 38 -1.27 2.25 -10.96
CA ILE A 38 -1.77 2.78 -9.67
C ILE A 38 -3.19 2.26 -9.39
N THR A 39 -4.06 2.20 -10.40
CA THR A 39 -5.42 1.65 -10.27
C THR A 39 -5.41 0.17 -9.90
N ASN A 40 -4.49 -0.61 -10.47
CA ASN A 40 -4.31 -2.01 -10.12
C ASN A 40 -3.76 -2.17 -8.70
N ILE A 41 -2.81 -1.33 -8.26
CA ILE A 41 -2.31 -1.30 -6.88
C ILE A 41 -3.45 -0.99 -5.91
N HIS A 42 -4.29 -0.01 -6.22
CA HIS A 42 -5.49 0.31 -5.42
C HIS A 42 -6.43 -0.89 -5.31
N SER A 43 -6.63 -1.62 -6.40
CA SER A 43 -7.43 -2.85 -6.41
C SER A 43 -6.80 -3.96 -5.54
N PHE A 44 -5.47 -4.10 -5.58
CA PHE A 44 -4.73 -5.03 -4.72
C PHE A 44 -4.85 -4.68 -3.24
N LEU A 45 -4.79 -3.40 -2.88
CA LEU A 45 -4.99 -2.96 -1.49
C LEU A 45 -6.42 -3.19 -1.00
N ASN A 46 -7.43 -2.98 -1.85
CA ASN A 46 -8.80 -3.36 -1.49
C ASN A 46 -8.94 -4.87 -1.25
N LYS A 47 -8.25 -5.69 -2.05
CA LYS A 47 -8.19 -7.14 -1.83
C LYS A 47 -7.46 -7.46 -0.52
N TRP A 48 -6.35 -6.80 -0.22
CA TRP A 48 -5.60 -6.93 1.03
C TRP A 48 -6.50 -6.73 2.25
N ILE A 49 -7.28 -5.65 2.28
CA ILE A 49 -8.17 -5.33 3.41
C ILE A 49 -9.22 -6.42 3.60
N LYS A 50 -9.89 -6.84 2.54
CA LYS A 50 -10.90 -7.91 2.60
C LYS A 50 -10.32 -9.22 3.14
N VAL A 51 -9.08 -9.56 2.74
CA VAL A 51 -8.40 -10.74 3.27
C VAL A 51 -8.03 -10.56 4.75
N CYS A 52 -7.58 -9.37 5.15
CA CYS A 52 -7.31 -9.07 6.56
C CYS A 52 -8.57 -9.16 7.42
N GLU A 53 -9.69 -8.58 6.99
CA GLU A 53 -10.98 -8.69 7.69
C GLU A 53 -11.43 -10.15 7.89
N LYS A 54 -11.31 -10.98 6.85
CA LYS A 54 -11.59 -12.42 6.95
C LYS A 54 -10.62 -13.10 7.93
N GLY A 55 -9.32 -12.84 7.77
CA GLY A 55 -8.27 -13.40 8.63
C GLY A 55 -8.47 -13.04 10.09
N THR A 56 -8.84 -11.80 10.42
CA THR A 56 -9.09 -11.35 11.79
C THR A 56 -10.20 -12.15 12.46
N LYS A 57 -11.28 -12.47 11.73
CA LYS A 57 -12.36 -13.32 12.26
C LYS A 57 -11.86 -14.73 12.59
N ILE A 58 -11.04 -15.30 11.71
CA ILE A 58 -10.45 -16.64 11.89
C ILE A 58 -9.51 -16.64 13.10
N VAL A 59 -8.59 -15.67 13.16
CA VAL A 59 -7.62 -15.50 14.24
C VAL A 59 -8.33 -15.30 15.59
N LYS A 60 -9.36 -14.45 15.67
CA LYS A 60 -10.17 -14.29 16.90
C LYS A 60 -10.84 -15.59 17.32
N SER A 61 -11.30 -16.40 16.37
CA SER A 61 -11.91 -17.70 16.65
C SER A 61 -10.88 -18.71 17.18
N ILE A 62 -9.67 -18.72 16.60
CA ILE A 62 -8.54 -19.52 17.09
C ILE A 62 -8.17 -19.09 18.51
N SER A 63 -7.99 -17.79 18.75
CA SER A 63 -7.66 -17.26 20.07
C SER A 63 -8.71 -17.64 21.12
N ALA A 64 -10.00 -17.49 20.81
CA ALA A 64 -11.07 -17.88 21.73
C ALA A 64 -11.04 -19.37 22.10
N LEU A 65 -10.82 -20.26 21.11
CA LEU A 65 -10.68 -21.69 21.37
C LEU A 65 -9.46 -22.02 22.22
N ARG A 66 -8.32 -21.37 21.94
CA ARG A 66 -7.07 -21.62 22.68
C ARG A 66 -7.11 -21.09 24.11
N LEU A 67 -7.78 -19.96 24.35
CA LEU A 67 -7.97 -19.42 25.70
C LEU A 67 -8.93 -20.28 26.53
N TYR A 68 -9.99 -20.84 25.91
CA TYR A 68 -10.93 -21.72 26.60
C TYR A 68 -10.29 -23.07 27.01
N GLU A 69 -9.36 -23.60 26.19
CA GLU A 69 -8.72 -24.89 26.41
C GLU A 69 -7.24 -24.80 26.85
N TYR A 70 -6.80 -23.64 27.37
CA TYR A 70 -5.39 -23.31 27.64
C TYR A 70 -4.60 -24.37 28.45
N ASN A 71 -5.25 -25.10 29.36
CA ASN A 71 -4.64 -26.12 30.21
C ASN A 71 -4.72 -27.56 29.66
N SER A 72 -5.29 -27.76 28.47
CA SER A 72 -5.52 -29.10 27.91
C SER A 72 -4.54 -29.38 26.76
N ASP A 73 -3.94 -30.57 26.74
CA ASP A 73 -3.17 -31.08 25.59
C ASP A 73 -4.08 -31.51 24.41
N PHE A 74 -5.39 -31.28 24.52
CA PHE A 74 -6.36 -31.56 23.48
C PHE A 74 -6.20 -30.60 22.29
N TYR A 75 -6.21 -31.14 21.07
CA TYR A 75 -6.18 -30.37 19.83
C TYR A 75 -7.54 -30.51 19.11
N PRO A 76 -8.43 -29.50 19.18
CA PRO A 76 -9.76 -29.59 18.60
C PRO A 76 -9.71 -29.78 17.08
N HIS A 77 -10.60 -30.63 16.54
CA HIS A 77 -10.78 -30.74 15.09
C HIS A 77 -11.13 -29.39 14.44
N GLN A 78 -11.86 -28.53 15.16
CA GLN A 78 -12.21 -27.17 14.71
C GLN A 78 -10.96 -26.29 14.49
N LEU A 79 -9.92 -26.48 15.29
CA LEU A 79 -8.66 -25.75 15.18
C LEU A 79 -7.92 -26.10 13.88
N THR A 80 -8.00 -27.36 13.43
CA THR A 80 -7.44 -27.78 12.13
C THR A 80 -8.09 -27.01 10.99
N THR A 81 -9.42 -26.94 10.95
CA THR A 81 -10.15 -26.22 9.90
C THR A 81 -9.83 -24.73 9.92
N LEU A 82 -9.85 -24.10 11.10
CA LEU A 82 -9.51 -22.67 11.22
C LEU A 82 -8.07 -22.36 10.81
N THR A 83 -7.12 -23.24 11.13
CA THR A 83 -5.72 -23.07 10.74
C THR A 83 -5.55 -23.20 9.22
N GLN A 84 -6.29 -24.12 8.59
CA GLN A 84 -6.33 -24.25 7.13
C GLN A 84 -6.91 -22.99 6.48
N ASP A 85 -8.04 -22.47 6.99
CA ASP A 85 -8.64 -21.23 6.50
C ASP A 85 -7.69 -20.02 6.67
N LEU A 86 -6.93 -19.99 7.77
CA LEU A 86 -5.93 -18.95 8.01
C LEU A 86 -4.74 -19.07 7.06
N LEU A 87 -4.31 -20.29 6.74
CA LEU A 87 -3.27 -20.54 5.76
C LEU A 87 -3.69 -20.08 4.36
N GLU A 88 -4.95 -20.33 3.98
CA GLU A 88 -5.51 -19.80 2.73
C GLU A 88 -5.54 -18.27 2.70
N ALA A 89 -5.95 -17.64 3.80
CA ALA A 89 -5.89 -16.18 3.92
C ALA A 89 -4.45 -15.65 3.78
N SER A 90 -3.48 -16.30 4.44
CA SER A 90 -2.06 -15.96 4.33
C SER A 90 -1.53 -16.13 2.90
N SER A 91 -1.91 -17.20 2.20
CA SER A 91 -1.58 -17.36 0.78
C SER A 91 -2.19 -16.26 -0.08
N ALA A 92 -3.44 -15.88 0.16
CA ALA A 92 -4.08 -14.79 -0.58
C ALA A 92 -3.40 -13.43 -0.34
N LEU A 93 -2.86 -13.18 0.87
CA LEU A 93 -2.03 -12.00 1.16
C LEU A 93 -0.72 -12.03 0.38
N ARG A 94 -0.07 -13.19 0.29
CA ARG A 94 1.15 -13.36 -0.51
C ARG A 94 0.91 -12.99 -1.97
N ASP A 95 -0.15 -13.54 -2.58
CA ASP A 95 -0.47 -13.28 -3.98
C ASP A 95 -0.74 -11.78 -4.24
N VAL A 96 -1.29 -11.07 -3.24
CA VAL A 96 -1.48 -9.62 -3.30
C VAL A 96 -0.14 -8.88 -3.27
N VAL A 97 0.76 -9.24 -2.34
CA VAL A 97 2.10 -8.62 -2.23
C VAL A 97 2.92 -8.85 -3.50
N GLU A 98 2.91 -10.07 -4.04
CA GLU A 98 3.58 -10.41 -5.29
C GLU A 98 3.00 -9.60 -6.47
N GLY A 99 1.68 -9.44 -6.52
CA GLY A 99 1.02 -8.58 -7.52
C GLY A 99 1.47 -7.11 -7.44
N VAL A 100 1.58 -6.55 -6.24
CA VAL A 100 2.08 -5.19 -6.02
C VAL A 100 3.57 -5.08 -6.35
N GLN A 101 4.37 -6.11 -6.05
CA GLN A 101 5.80 -6.15 -6.38
C GLN A 101 6.02 -6.04 -7.89
N ILE A 102 5.29 -6.82 -8.69
CA ILE A 102 5.41 -6.78 -10.15
C ILE A 102 5.12 -5.38 -10.69
N LEU A 103 4.07 -4.72 -10.17
CA LEU A 103 3.72 -3.35 -10.58
C LEU A 103 4.76 -2.32 -10.10
N ASN A 104 5.32 -2.50 -8.90
CA ASN A 104 6.41 -1.68 -8.39
C ASN A 104 7.64 -1.75 -9.32
N ASP A 105 8.05 -2.96 -9.69
CA ASP A 105 9.24 -3.17 -10.53
C ASP A 105 9.03 -2.55 -11.92
N GLN A 106 7.84 -2.70 -12.49
CA GLN A 106 7.45 -2.03 -13.73
C GLN A 106 7.50 -0.51 -13.60
N LEU A 107 6.95 0.06 -12.53
CA LEU A 107 6.96 1.50 -12.29
C LEU A 107 8.38 2.05 -12.08
N GLN A 108 9.28 1.31 -11.43
CA GLN A 108 10.68 1.71 -11.31
C GLN A 108 11.40 1.77 -12.66
N VAL A 109 11.12 0.83 -13.57
CA VAL A 109 11.63 0.87 -14.94
C VAL A 109 11.07 2.06 -15.69
N LEU A 110 9.75 2.28 -15.61
CA LEU A 110 9.08 3.42 -16.24
C LEU A 110 9.61 4.77 -15.76
N ALA A 111 9.94 4.89 -14.47
CA ALA A 111 10.55 6.09 -13.89
C ALA A 111 11.95 6.36 -14.46
N LYS A 112 12.75 5.33 -14.74
CA LYS A 112 14.07 5.46 -15.36
C LYS A 112 14.02 5.78 -16.86
N LEU A 113 12.94 5.41 -17.53
CA LEU A 113 12.72 5.69 -18.95
C LEU A 113 12.30 7.14 -19.20
N GLN A 114 11.83 7.85 -18.18
CA GLN A 114 11.48 9.26 -18.27
C GLN A 114 12.75 10.13 -18.24
N PRO A 115 13.07 10.85 -19.33
CA PRO A 115 14.28 11.66 -19.41
C PRO A 115 14.21 12.94 -18.55
N THR A 116 13.00 13.32 -18.12
CA THR A 116 12.74 14.55 -17.36
C THR A 116 11.88 14.26 -16.15
N ASP A 117 12.17 14.92 -15.03
CA ASP A 117 11.38 14.83 -13.78
C ASP A 117 10.12 15.72 -13.81
N LEU A 118 9.52 15.87 -14.98
CA LEU A 118 8.29 16.65 -15.15
C LEU A 118 7.08 15.86 -14.63
N PRO A 119 6.02 16.54 -14.14
CA PRO A 119 4.77 15.89 -13.80
C PRO A 119 4.19 15.10 -14.99
N ILE A 120 3.75 13.87 -14.74
CA ILE A 120 3.22 12.98 -15.79
C ILE A 120 1.73 12.75 -15.66
N ILE A 121 1.19 12.80 -14.43
CA ILE A 121 -0.25 12.69 -14.17
C ILE A 121 -0.81 14.08 -13.92
N ASN A 122 -0.86 14.52 -12.66
CA ASN A 122 -1.36 15.84 -12.30
C ASN A 122 -0.21 16.70 -11.80
N THR A 123 0.30 16.38 -10.61
CA THR A 123 1.35 17.11 -9.91
C THR A 123 2.63 16.30 -9.74
N TRP A 124 2.56 14.96 -9.81
CA TRP A 124 3.70 14.09 -9.53
C TRP A 124 4.42 13.60 -10.79
N SER A 125 5.75 13.53 -10.68
CA SER A 125 6.61 12.88 -11.67
C SER A 125 6.60 11.36 -11.50
N ALA A 126 7.06 10.62 -12.52
CA ALA A 126 7.16 9.16 -12.44
C ALA A 126 8.12 8.71 -11.34
N SER A 127 9.20 9.46 -11.10
CA SER A 127 10.18 9.14 -10.07
C SER A 127 9.55 9.20 -8.68
N HIS A 128 8.74 10.24 -8.41
CA HIS A 128 8.04 10.39 -7.15
C HIS A 128 6.98 9.31 -6.96
N ILE A 129 6.14 9.05 -7.97
CA ILE A 129 5.15 7.96 -7.95
C ILE A 129 5.83 6.61 -7.68
N SER A 130 6.89 6.30 -8.40
CA SER A 130 7.63 5.05 -8.24
C SER A 130 8.21 4.92 -6.82
N SER A 131 8.78 5.98 -6.27
CA SER A 131 9.28 5.99 -4.90
C SER A 131 8.17 5.71 -3.87
N GLN A 132 7.01 6.33 -4.02
CA GLN A 132 5.87 6.13 -3.12
C GLN A 132 5.36 4.68 -3.19
N VAL A 133 5.22 4.14 -4.41
CA VAL A 133 4.83 2.74 -4.60
C VAL A 133 5.86 1.78 -4.02
N SER A 134 7.16 2.09 -4.11
CA SER A 134 8.20 1.28 -3.47
C SER A 134 8.10 1.29 -1.95
N THR A 135 7.83 2.43 -1.33
CA THR A 135 7.60 2.52 0.12
C THR A 135 6.37 1.73 0.54
N LEU A 136 5.28 1.83 -0.23
CA LEU A 136 4.07 1.05 -0.02
C LEU A 136 4.35 -0.46 -0.09
N TYR A 137 5.00 -0.92 -1.17
CA TYR A 137 5.35 -2.32 -1.36
C TYR A 137 6.18 -2.87 -0.19
N LEU A 138 7.24 -2.16 0.22
CA LEU A 138 8.08 -2.59 1.34
C LEU A 138 7.29 -2.67 2.66
N SER A 139 6.32 -1.78 2.85
CA SER A 139 5.44 -1.79 4.02
C SER A 139 4.50 -2.99 4.00
N MET A 140 3.90 -3.30 2.85
CA MET A 140 3.06 -4.49 2.66
C MET A 140 3.84 -5.78 2.84
N GLU A 141 5.08 -5.85 2.34
CA GLU A 141 5.95 -7.03 2.49
C GLU A 141 6.27 -7.29 3.97
N LYS A 142 6.64 -6.24 4.72
CA LYS A 142 6.88 -6.34 6.17
C LYS A 142 5.65 -6.81 6.93
N GLU A 143 4.50 -6.22 6.63
CA GLU A 143 3.22 -6.59 7.24
C GLU A 143 2.85 -8.06 6.92
N TYR A 144 3.03 -8.49 5.67
CA TYR A 144 2.80 -9.88 5.28
C TYR A 144 3.71 -10.85 6.04
N ARG A 145 4.99 -10.54 6.20
CA ARG A 145 5.93 -11.38 6.96
C ARG A 145 5.48 -11.54 8.41
N LEU A 146 5.02 -10.47 9.06
CA LEU A 146 4.44 -10.54 10.41
C LEU A 146 3.22 -11.47 10.44
N LYS A 147 2.27 -11.27 9.52
CA LYS A 147 1.06 -12.10 9.44
C LYS A 147 1.42 -13.57 9.19
N LYS A 148 2.35 -13.86 8.28
CA LYS A 148 2.83 -15.23 8.06
C LYS A 148 3.35 -15.89 9.34
N VAL A 149 4.18 -15.20 10.12
CA VAL A 149 4.67 -15.70 11.42
C VAL A 149 3.51 -15.99 12.37
N ILE A 150 2.51 -15.11 12.44
CA ILE A 150 1.32 -15.34 13.26
C ILE A 150 0.56 -16.59 12.79
N THR A 151 0.33 -16.75 11.48
CA THR A 151 -0.35 -17.93 10.91
C THR A 151 0.33 -19.23 11.30
N GLU A 152 1.67 -19.27 11.27
CA GLU A 152 2.46 -20.46 11.57
C GLU A 152 2.45 -20.82 13.07
N ASN A 153 2.25 -19.84 13.96
CA ASN A 153 2.48 -20.02 15.40
C ASN A 153 1.21 -19.97 16.27
N ILE A 154 0.16 -19.27 15.84
CA ILE A 154 -1.00 -18.99 16.72
C ILE A 154 -1.72 -20.27 17.19
N ALA A 155 -1.85 -21.27 16.32
CA ALA A 155 -2.49 -22.53 16.66
C ALA A 155 -1.68 -23.38 17.66
N HIS A 156 -0.38 -23.13 17.78
CA HIS A 156 0.52 -23.86 18.68
C HIS A 156 0.85 -23.08 19.96
N CYS A 157 0.54 -21.79 20.01
CA CYS A 157 0.79 -20.95 21.16
C CYS A 157 0.01 -21.44 22.40
N ARG A 158 0.66 -21.39 23.56
CA ARG A 158 0.10 -21.76 24.89
C ARG A 158 0.14 -20.59 25.88
N ASP A 159 0.77 -19.48 25.52
CA ASP A 159 0.82 -18.29 26.36
C ASP A 159 -0.36 -17.38 26.00
N GLU A 160 -1.27 -17.17 26.95
CA GLU A 160 -2.46 -16.33 26.83
C GLU A 160 -2.12 -14.92 26.34
N ASN A 161 -1.10 -14.29 26.93
CA ASN A 161 -0.71 -12.92 26.55
C ASN A 161 -0.21 -12.89 25.10
N LEU A 162 0.54 -13.93 24.70
CA LEU A 162 1.07 -14.01 23.34
C LEU A 162 -0.04 -14.29 22.31
N ILE A 163 -1.06 -15.08 22.66
CA ILE A 163 -2.25 -15.31 21.81
C ILE A 163 -3.00 -14.00 21.56
N GLU A 164 -3.17 -13.16 22.59
CA GLU A 164 -3.81 -11.84 22.46
C GLU A 164 -2.96 -10.88 21.61
N VAL A 165 -1.64 -10.89 21.80
CA VAL A 165 -0.71 -10.11 20.97
C VAL A 165 -0.79 -10.54 19.51
N TYR A 166 -0.84 -11.83 19.22
CA TYR A 166 -1.02 -12.35 17.86
C TYR A 166 -2.37 -11.95 17.26
N ALA A 167 -3.46 -12.01 18.03
CA ALA A 167 -4.77 -11.58 17.58
C ALA A 167 -4.78 -10.08 17.21
N SER A 168 -4.21 -9.27 18.09
CA SER A 168 -4.13 -7.81 17.91
C SER A 168 -3.23 -7.45 16.74
N ALA A 169 -2.05 -8.07 16.62
CA ALA A 169 -1.11 -7.83 15.52
C ALA A 169 -1.62 -8.34 14.16
N TRP A 170 -2.55 -9.29 14.16
CA TRP A 170 -3.25 -9.66 12.92
C TRP A 170 -4.30 -8.62 12.53
N GLU A 171 -5.09 -8.14 13.51
CA GLU A 171 -6.16 -7.15 13.30
C GLU A 171 -5.62 -5.79 12.87
N PHE A 172 -4.59 -5.29 13.55
CA PHE A 172 -4.01 -3.99 13.28
C PHE A 172 -2.81 -4.11 12.35
N SER A 173 -2.78 -3.27 11.31
CA SER A 173 -1.63 -3.20 10.41
C SER A 173 -0.57 -2.26 10.99
N VAL A 174 0.49 -2.82 11.57
CA VAL A 174 1.53 -2.05 12.26
C VAL A 174 2.46 -1.36 11.27
N TYR A 175 2.75 -2.01 10.15
CA TYR A 175 3.70 -1.52 9.16
C TYR A 175 3.06 -0.78 7.99
N LEU A 176 1.74 -0.94 7.79
CA LEU A 176 1.03 -0.34 6.66
C LEU A 176 0.27 0.92 7.09
N ASN A 177 0.81 2.09 6.76
CA ASN A 177 0.14 3.37 6.98
C ASN A 177 -0.73 3.75 5.77
N MET A 178 -2.05 3.58 5.89
CA MET A 178 -3.00 3.91 4.82
C MET A 178 -3.14 5.42 4.56
N GLU A 179 -2.91 6.27 5.56
CA GLU A 179 -3.00 7.72 5.42
C GLU A 179 -1.92 8.24 4.45
N SER A 180 -0.67 7.79 4.60
CA SER A 180 0.41 8.14 3.68
C SER A 180 0.15 7.71 2.23
N ASN A 181 -0.56 6.59 2.05
CA ASN A 181 -0.89 6.07 0.71
C ASN A 181 -2.08 6.82 0.07
N SER A 182 -2.90 7.51 0.86
CA SER A 182 -4.07 8.23 0.37
C SER A 182 -3.70 9.35 -0.62
N TYR A 183 -2.54 9.98 -0.45
CA TYR A 183 -2.04 11.01 -1.36
C TYR A 183 -1.73 10.47 -2.75
N LEU A 184 -1.20 9.24 -2.85
CA LEU A 184 -0.96 8.57 -4.13
C LEU A 184 -2.28 8.35 -4.90
N PHE A 185 -3.35 8.00 -4.20
CA PHE A 185 -4.66 7.77 -4.81
C PHE A 185 -5.37 9.08 -5.15
N ALA A 186 -5.25 10.10 -4.30
CA ALA A 186 -5.77 11.43 -4.58
C ALA A 186 -5.13 12.02 -5.85
N GLU A 187 -3.82 11.81 -6.05
CA GLU A 187 -3.08 12.25 -7.25
C GLU A 187 -3.65 11.66 -8.55
N VAL A 188 -4.28 10.49 -8.51
CA VAL A 188 -4.97 9.87 -9.67
C VAL A 188 -6.49 9.97 -9.61
N GLY A 189 -7.05 10.72 -8.66
CA GLY A 189 -8.49 10.86 -8.49
C GLY A 189 -9.22 9.60 -8.00
N LEU A 190 -8.50 8.66 -7.39
CA LEU A 190 -9.06 7.48 -6.74
C LEU A 190 -9.44 7.79 -5.30
N SER A 191 -10.51 7.17 -4.82
CA SER A 191 -10.93 7.32 -3.42
C SER A 191 -9.89 6.74 -2.48
N GLY A 192 -9.73 7.39 -1.31
CA GLY A 192 -8.98 6.81 -0.20
C GLY A 192 -9.53 5.42 0.14
N ILE A 193 -8.63 4.54 0.56
CA ILE A 193 -9.00 3.22 1.05
C ILE A 193 -9.21 3.37 2.55
N ILE A 194 -10.45 3.16 3.01
CA ILE A 194 -10.89 3.28 4.40
C ILE A 194 -10.99 1.90 5.01
#